data_AF-A0A6C0CS18-F1
#
_entry.id   AF-A0A6C0CS18-F1
#
_cell.length_a   1.000
_cell.length_b   1.000
_cell.length_c   1.000
_cell.angle_alpha   90.00
_cell.angle_beta   90.00
_cell.angle_gamma   90.00
#
_symmetry.space_group_name_H-M   'P 1'
#
loop_
_entity.id
_entity.type
_entity.pdbx_description
1 polymer ?
#
loop_
_entity_poly.entity_id
_entity_poly.type
_entity_poly.pdbx_seq_one_letter_code
_entity_poly.pdbx_strand_id
1 'polypeptide(L)'
;MDLYSRMQESLLSVNRIQEHFINVEENIQQSLIKVKQSQDELNAVQCQIKSNMMEFYHQQVKDSNQSTLSSSIKNTEPMSVKDAINFLRKSKVHLSDYGYYLCGSFEVRHEALKKAINVYPIEQIIQKLRALIIVWTQNTVDKIKSAEDYLNYLRTDFHILQEESLKSKHT
;
A
#
# COMPACT_ATOMS: atom_id res chain seq x y z
N MET A 1 -41.07 49.11 37.83
CA MET A 1 -40.94 48.49 36.50
C MET A 1 -42.18 47.64 36.30
N ASP A 2 -43.01 47.98 35.31
CA ASP A 2 -44.30 47.33 35.09
C ASP A 2 -44.13 45.98 34.35
N LEU A 3 -45.21 45.19 34.32
CA LEU A 3 -45.23 43.87 33.68
C LEU A 3 -44.87 43.95 32.19
N TYR A 4 -45.27 45.04 31.53
CA TYR A 4 -45.03 45.28 30.11
C TYR A 4 -43.54 45.48 29.80
N SER A 5 -42.84 46.26 30.62
CA SER A 5 -41.39 46.49 30.51
C SER A 5 -40.60 45.20 30.71
N ARG A 6 -40.99 44.36 31.68
CA ARG A 6 -40.37 43.04 31.92
C ARG A 6 -40.58 42.09 30.75
N MET A 7 -41.76 42.11 30.12
CA MET A 7 -42.04 41.31 28.93
C MET A 7 -41.21 41.78 27.72
N GLN A 8 -41.05 43.10 27.53
CA GLN A 8 -40.20 43.64 26.46
C GLN A 8 -38.72 43.27 26.65
N GLU A 9 -38.19 43.38 27.87
CA GLU A 9 -36.81 42.97 28.18
C GLU A 9 -36.60 41.47 27.96
N SER A 10 -37.57 40.64 28.37
CA SER A 10 -37.54 39.20 28.12
C SER A 10 -37.52 38.88 26.63
N LEU A 11 -38.35 39.55 25.82
CA LEU A 11 -38.41 39.35 24.36
C LEU A 11 -37.08 39.74 23.69
N LEU A 12 -36.49 40.86 24.11
CA LEU A 12 -35.18 41.30 23.64
C LEU A 12 -34.07 40.29 24.01
N SER A 13 -34.13 39.70 25.21
CA SER A 13 -33.16 38.68 25.61
C SER A 13 -33.27 37.42 24.75
N VAL A 14 -34.49 36.99 24.42
CA VAL A 14 -34.75 35.81 23.56
C VAL A 14 -34.23 36.06 22.15
N ASN A 15 -34.48 37.25 21.58
CA ASN A 15 -33.97 37.61 20.26
C ASN A 15 -32.43 37.60 20.23
N ARG A 16 -31.77 38.14 21.26
CA ARG A 16 -30.29 38.11 21.37
C ARG A 16 -29.75 36.68 21.45
N ILE A 17 -30.44 35.80 22.18
CA ILE A 17 -30.06 34.39 22.27
C ILE A 17 -30.23 33.71 20.91
N GLN A 18 -31.31 33.98 20.18
CA GLN A 18 -31.54 33.45 18.84
C GLN A 18 -30.46 33.90 17.85
N GLU A 19 -30.10 35.19 17.84
CA GLU A 19 -29.01 35.71 17.01
C GLU A 19 -27.68 35.03 17.33
N HIS A 20 -27.39 34.80 18.61
CA HIS A 20 -26.20 34.08 19.03
C HIS A 20 -26.20 32.62 18.56
N PHE A 21 -27.35 31.92 18.61
CA PHE A 21 -27.48 30.57 18.08
C PHE A 21 -27.22 30.51 16.58
N ILE A 22 -27.79 31.44 15.80
CA ILE A 22 -27.56 31.54 14.35
C ILE A 22 -26.07 31.72 14.06
N ASN A 23 -25.41 32.65 14.76
CA ASN A 23 -23.98 32.90 14.58
C ASN A 23 -23.12 31.67 14.96
N VAL A 24 -23.48 30.95 16.03
CA VAL A 24 -22.80 29.70 16.40
C VAL A 24 -22.99 28.63 15.32
N GLU A 25 -24.19 28.45 14.78
CA GLU A 25 -24.43 27.51 13.68
C GLU A 25 -23.62 27.85 12.43
N GLU A 26 -23.59 29.12 12.02
CA GLU A 26 -22.80 29.59 10.89
C GLU A 26 -21.29 29.32 11.09
N ASN A 27 -20.77 29.55 12.31
CA ASN A 27 -19.38 29.27 12.65
C ASN A 27 -19.05 27.78 12.64
N ILE A 28 -19.99 26.92 13.06
CA ILE A 28 -19.83 25.46 12.99
C ILE A 28 -19.80 25.02 11.52
N GLN A 29 -20.71 25.52 10.69
CA GLN A 29 -20.76 25.20 9.26
C GLN A 29 -19.47 25.63 8.53
N GLN A 30 -18.99 26.85 8.80
CA GLN A 30 -17.71 27.35 8.29
C GLN A 30 -16.54 26.46 8.71
N SER A 31 -16.50 26.05 9.98
CA SER A 31 -15.47 25.15 10.51
C SER A 31 -15.51 23.78 9.83
N LEU A 32 -16.70 23.21 9.60
CA LEU A 32 -16.87 21.93 8.91
C LEU A 32 -16.35 21.97 7.47
N ILE A 33 -16.61 23.06 6.75
CA ILE A 33 -16.09 23.25 5.38
C ILE A 33 -14.55 23.24 5.38
N LYS A 34 -13.92 23.95 6.32
CA LYS A 34 -12.45 23.99 6.44
C LYS A 34 -11.87 22.61 6.73
N VAL A 35 -12.49 21.86 7.64
CA VAL A 35 -12.06 20.48 7.96
C VAL A 35 -12.13 19.59 6.72
N LYS A 36 -13.21 19.71 5.92
CA LYS A 36 -13.36 18.93 4.68
C LYS A 36 -12.29 19.30 3.64
N GLN A 37 -12.00 20.58 3.48
CA GLN A 37 -10.93 21.06 2.59
C GLN A 37 -9.56 20.51 3.02
N SER A 38 -9.21 20.59 4.31
CA SER A 38 -7.95 20.03 4.81
C SER A 38 -7.89 18.50 4.64
N GLN A 39 -9.01 17.80 4.74
CA GLN A 39 -9.06 16.36 4.46
C GLN A 39 -8.78 16.05 2.98
N ASP A 40 -9.35 16.84 2.07
CA ASP A 40 -9.12 16.70 0.63
C ASP A 40 -7.65 17.01 0.26
N GLU A 41 -7.06 18.04 0.88
CA GLU A 41 -5.63 18.36 0.74
C GLU A 41 -4.74 17.23 1.25
N LEU A 42 -5.07 16.64 2.41
CA LEU A 42 -4.32 15.51 2.96
C LEU A 42 -4.40 14.28 2.06
N ASN A 43 -5.56 14.02 1.47
CA ASN A 43 -5.75 12.96 0.47
C ASN A 43 -4.91 13.23 -0.80
N ALA A 44 -4.87 14.48 -1.26
CA ALA A 44 -4.05 14.87 -2.42
C ALA A 44 -2.55 14.70 -2.13
N VAL A 45 -2.08 15.07 -0.93
CA VAL A 45 -0.70 14.86 -0.49
C VAL A 45 -0.37 13.37 -0.40
N GLN A 46 -1.27 12.53 0.12
CA GLN A 46 -1.08 11.07 0.11
C GLN A 46 -0.95 10.51 -1.31
N CYS A 47 -1.79 10.96 -2.24
CA CYS A 47 -1.69 10.59 -3.65
C CYS A 47 -0.35 11.03 -4.26
N GLN A 48 0.13 12.23 -3.94
CA GLN A 48 1.40 12.73 -4.43
C GLN A 48 2.59 11.93 -3.86
N ILE A 49 2.59 11.64 -2.55
CA ILE A 49 3.63 10.81 -1.92
C ILE A 49 3.65 9.42 -2.56
N LYS A 50 2.48 8.83 -2.82
CA LYS A 50 2.36 7.53 -3.49
C LYS A 50 2.93 7.58 -4.93
N SER A 51 2.67 8.66 -5.66
CA SER A 51 3.23 8.89 -6.99
C SER A 51 4.76 9.07 -6.95
N ASN A 52 5.26 9.91 -6.06
CA ASN A 52 6.70 10.16 -5.91
C ASN A 52 7.46 8.90 -5.48
N MET A 53 6.88 8.08 -4.60
CA MET A 53 7.42 6.76 -4.24
C MET A 53 7.51 5.86 -5.47
N MET A 54 6.44 5.79 -6.26
CA MET A 54 6.44 4.99 -7.49
C MET A 54 7.45 5.49 -8.53
N GLU A 55 7.60 6.80 -8.69
CA GLU A 55 8.63 7.40 -9.57
C GLU A 55 10.05 7.12 -9.08
N PHE A 56 10.31 7.24 -7.77
CA PHE A 56 11.60 6.88 -7.18
C PHE A 56 11.94 5.40 -7.40
N TYR A 57 10.97 4.50 -7.26
CA TYR A 57 11.15 3.08 -7.56
C TYR A 57 11.38 2.81 -9.05
N HIS A 58 10.66 3.50 -9.94
CA HIS A 58 10.87 3.37 -11.39
C HIS A 58 12.26 3.88 -11.79
N GLN A 59 12.73 4.95 -11.15
CA GLN A 59 14.06 5.50 -11.38
C GLN A 59 15.16 4.57 -10.87
N GLN A 60 15.02 4.01 -9.65
CA GLN A 60 15.95 2.98 -9.17
C GLN A 60 15.99 1.74 -10.07
N VAL A 61 14.83 1.23 -10.51
CA VAL A 61 14.78 0.06 -11.39
C VAL A 61 15.37 0.36 -12.77
N LYS A 62 15.20 1.59 -13.29
CA LYS A 62 15.79 2.01 -14.56
C LYS A 62 17.32 2.17 -14.47
N ASP A 63 17.81 2.68 -13.35
CA ASP A 63 19.24 2.85 -13.08
C ASP A 63 19.93 1.50 -12.75
N SER A 64 19.24 0.58 -12.07
CA SER A 64 19.70 -0.81 -11.88
C SER A 64 19.66 -1.65 -13.17
N ASN A 65 18.78 -1.34 -14.13
CA ASN A 65 18.73 -2.04 -15.41
C ASN A 65 19.74 -1.50 -16.44
N GLN A 66 20.38 -0.35 -16.20
CA GLN A 66 21.49 0.16 -17.03
C GLN A 66 22.88 -0.18 -16.49
N SER A 67 23.00 -0.64 -15.24
CA SER A 67 24.26 -1.16 -14.70
C SER A 67 24.16 -2.66 -14.47
N THR A 68 24.70 -3.42 -15.41
CA THR A 68 24.98 -4.86 -15.32
C THR A 68 23.78 -5.81 -15.25
N LEU A 69 23.11 -5.97 -16.40
CA LEU A 69 22.61 -7.28 -16.84
C LEU A 69 23.80 -8.21 -17.17
N SER A 70 24.71 -8.46 -16.22
CA SER A 70 25.70 -9.53 -16.30
C SER A 70 26.38 -9.67 -14.94
N SER A 71 26.47 -10.91 -14.47
CA SER A 71 27.20 -11.37 -13.28
C SER A 71 26.57 -11.12 -11.90
N SER A 72 25.88 -12.17 -11.40
CA SER A 72 26.01 -12.72 -10.02
C SER A 72 24.71 -13.22 -9.38
N ILE A 73 23.78 -13.78 -10.15
CA ILE A 73 22.69 -14.60 -9.57
C ILE A 73 23.14 -16.07 -9.59
N LYS A 74 23.64 -16.60 -8.46
CA LYS A 74 23.88 -18.05 -8.28
C LYS A 74 22.59 -18.85 -8.00
N ASN A 75 21.51 -18.53 -8.72
CA ASN A 75 20.25 -19.30 -8.79
C ASN A 75 19.81 -19.45 -10.26
N THR A 76 20.81 -19.72 -11.11
CA THR A 76 20.80 -19.86 -12.57
C THR A 76 20.35 -21.25 -13.02
N GLU A 77 19.09 -21.61 -12.78
CA GLU A 77 18.43 -22.55 -13.68
C GLU A 77 17.16 -21.89 -14.21
N PRO A 78 16.96 -21.81 -15.54
CA PRO A 78 15.71 -21.30 -16.09
C PRO A 78 14.56 -22.21 -15.64
N MET A 79 13.70 -21.70 -14.76
CA MET A 79 12.49 -22.40 -14.34
C MET A 79 11.44 -22.23 -15.44
N SER A 80 11.00 -23.32 -16.04
CA SER A 80 9.93 -23.28 -17.04
C SER A 80 8.58 -22.97 -16.37
N VAL A 81 7.59 -22.50 -17.15
CA VAL A 81 6.22 -22.30 -16.66
C VAL A 81 5.65 -23.60 -16.08
N LYS A 82 5.95 -24.74 -16.72
CA LYS A 82 5.51 -26.07 -16.26
C LYS A 82 6.11 -26.41 -14.90
N ASP A 83 7.40 -26.12 -14.70
CA ASP A 83 8.09 -26.36 -13.42
C ASP A 83 7.60 -25.41 -12.34
N ALA A 84 7.34 -24.15 -12.67
CA ALA A 84 6.73 -23.18 -11.76
C ALA A 84 5.34 -23.65 -11.30
N ILE A 85 4.47 -24.10 -12.21
CA ILE A 85 3.15 -24.63 -11.86
C ILE A 85 3.28 -25.89 -10.98
N ASN A 86 4.18 -26.80 -11.33
CA ASN A 86 4.42 -28.01 -10.55
C ASN A 86 4.98 -27.69 -9.16
N PHE A 87 5.87 -26.72 -9.05
CA PHE A 87 6.38 -26.21 -7.79
C PHE A 87 5.25 -25.64 -6.94
N LEU A 88 4.41 -24.75 -7.50
CA LEU A 88 3.30 -24.14 -6.78
C LEU A 88 2.30 -25.17 -6.26
N ARG A 89 2.04 -26.24 -7.02
CA ARG A 89 1.16 -27.36 -6.63
C ARG A 89 1.73 -28.22 -5.51
N LYS A 90 3.05 -28.46 -5.51
CA LYS A 90 3.73 -29.32 -4.52
C LYS A 90 4.22 -28.57 -3.29
N SER A 91 4.35 -27.25 -3.41
CA SER A 91 4.87 -26.37 -2.36
C SER A 91 3.94 -26.37 -1.16
N LYS A 92 4.47 -26.73 0.01
CA LYS A 92 3.79 -26.60 1.31
C LYS A 92 3.70 -25.16 1.82
N VAL A 93 4.46 -24.25 1.22
CA VAL A 93 4.40 -22.82 1.54
C VAL A 93 3.12 -22.22 0.96
N HIS A 94 2.19 -21.85 1.83
CA HIS A 94 1.00 -21.08 1.52
C HIS A 94 1.14 -19.69 2.15
N LEU A 95 1.57 -18.69 1.36
CA LEU A 95 1.83 -17.34 1.88
C LEU A 95 0.56 -16.68 2.47
N SER A 96 -0.62 -17.09 2.01
CA SER A 96 -1.91 -16.66 2.55
C SER A 96 -2.08 -16.98 4.04
N ASP A 97 -1.49 -18.07 4.52
CA ASP A 97 -1.57 -18.48 5.94
C ASP A 97 -0.87 -17.46 6.85
N TYR A 98 -0.01 -16.63 6.29
CA TYR A 98 0.72 -15.55 6.95
C TYR A 98 0.13 -14.16 6.68
N GLY A 99 -0.99 -14.08 5.94
CA GLY A 99 -1.64 -12.83 5.56
C GLY A 99 -1.10 -12.18 4.29
N TYR A 100 -0.36 -12.92 3.45
CA TYR A 100 0.13 -12.39 2.17
C TYR A 100 -0.98 -12.36 1.12
N TYR A 101 -1.32 -11.17 0.67
CA TYR A 101 -2.25 -10.94 -0.45
C TYR A 101 -1.64 -9.96 -1.44
N LEU A 102 -1.72 -10.26 -2.73
CA LEU A 102 -1.15 -9.42 -3.80
C LEU A 102 -1.77 -8.03 -3.86
N CYS A 103 -3.04 -7.88 -3.46
CA CYS A 103 -3.71 -6.59 -3.36
C CYS A 103 -3.41 -5.84 -2.04
N GLY A 104 -2.67 -6.44 -1.11
CA GLY A 104 -2.28 -5.82 0.15
C GLY A 104 -1.21 -4.74 -0.05
N SER A 105 -1.12 -3.80 0.90
CA SER A 105 -0.04 -2.81 0.92
C SER A 105 1.34 -3.48 1.05
N PHE A 106 2.39 -2.75 0.70
CA PHE A 106 3.75 -3.25 0.83
C PHE A 106 4.05 -3.72 2.26
N GLU A 107 3.65 -2.96 3.26
CA GLU A 107 3.87 -3.25 4.68
C GLU A 107 3.21 -4.57 5.08
N VAL A 108 1.95 -4.79 4.66
CA VAL A 108 1.21 -6.03 4.95
C VAL A 108 1.90 -7.23 4.30
N ARG A 109 2.30 -7.11 3.03
CA ARG A 109 2.98 -8.19 2.31
C ARG A 109 4.35 -8.50 2.90
N HIS A 110 5.13 -7.46 3.19
CA HIS A 110 6.48 -7.60 3.76
C HIS A 110 6.44 -8.24 5.15
N GLU A 111 5.51 -7.84 6.02
CA GLU A 111 5.34 -8.48 7.34
C GLU A 111 4.86 -9.93 7.22
N ALA A 112 3.98 -10.25 6.26
CA ALA A 112 3.59 -11.62 5.98
C ALA A 112 4.80 -12.48 5.51
N LEU A 113 5.69 -11.91 4.69
CA LEU A 113 6.92 -12.58 4.26
C LEU A 113 7.88 -12.83 5.42
N LYS A 114 8.08 -11.84 6.31
CA LYS A 114 8.88 -12.05 7.54
C LYS A 114 8.33 -13.18 8.40
N LYS A 115 7.00 -13.22 8.60
CA LYS A 115 6.35 -14.32 9.33
C LYS A 115 6.58 -15.67 8.64
N ALA A 116 6.49 -15.72 7.32
CA ALA A 116 6.72 -16.94 6.56
C ALA A 116 8.18 -17.42 6.64
N ILE A 117 9.16 -16.51 6.63
CA ILE A 117 10.59 -16.81 6.75
C ILE A 117 10.96 -17.35 8.14
N ASN A 118 10.21 -16.98 9.18
CA ASN A 118 10.40 -17.57 10.52
C ASN A 118 9.97 -19.05 10.59
N VAL A 119 9.17 -19.52 9.63
CA VAL A 119 8.66 -20.91 9.60
C VAL A 119 9.33 -21.75 8.51
N TYR A 120 9.62 -21.14 7.36
CA TYR A 120 10.22 -21.80 6.21
C TYR A 120 11.57 -21.16 5.85
N PRO A 121 12.54 -21.93 5.34
CA PRO A 121 13.79 -21.37 4.83
C PRO A 121 13.54 -20.28 3.79
N ILE A 122 14.30 -19.18 3.86
CA ILE A 122 14.15 -18.02 2.96
C ILE A 122 14.23 -18.42 1.49
N GLU A 123 15.05 -19.42 1.15
CA GLU A 123 15.16 -19.97 -0.21
C GLU A 123 13.83 -20.54 -0.72
N GLN A 124 13.02 -21.18 0.14
CA GLN A 124 11.71 -21.71 -0.26
C GLN A 124 10.72 -20.58 -0.54
N ILE A 125 10.77 -19.50 0.25
CA ILE A 125 9.93 -18.31 0.03
C ILE A 125 10.32 -17.62 -1.27
N ILE A 126 11.64 -17.43 -1.50
CA ILE A 126 12.17 -16.87 -2.75
C ILE A 126 11.76 -17.71 -3.96
N GLN A 127 11.86 -19.06 -3.88
CA GLN A 127 11.40 -19.93 -4.96
C GLN A 127 9.89 -19.85 -5.19
N LYS A 128 9.09 -19.70 -4.12
CA LYS A 128 7.64 -19.47 -4.25
C LYS A 128 7.33 -18.20 -5.01
N LEU A 129 7.97 -17.08 -4.64
CA LEU A 129 7.80 -15.80 -5.32
C LEU A 129 8.25 -15.89 -6.78
N ARG A 130 9.38 -16.55 -7.05
CA ARG A 130 9.87 -16.79 -8.42
C ARG A 130 8.86 -17.56 -9.27
N ALA A 131 8.28 -18.63 -8.73
CA ALA A 131 7.28 -19.42 -9.44
C ALA A 131 6.00 -18.62 -9.70
N LEU A 132 5.58 -17.77 -8.75
CA LEU A 132 4.46 -16.85 -8.94
C LEU A 132 4.76 -15.84 -10.06
N ILE A 133 5.93 -15.20 -10.07
CA ILE A 133 6.35 -14.27 -11.13
C ILE A 133 6.26 -14.93 -12.50
N ILE A 134 6.77 -16.15 -12.66
CA ILE A 134 6.76 -16.86 -13.95
C ILE A 134 5.34 -17.14 -14.42
N VAL A 135 4.47 -17.65 -13.55
CA VAL A 135 3.08 -17.95 -13.90
C VAL A 135 2.31 -16.67 -14.24
N TRP A 136 2.49 -15.62 -13.46
CA TRP A 136 1.83 -14.34 -13.71
C TRP A 136 2.36 -13.63 -14.96
N THR A 137 3.66 -13.73 -15.26
CA THR A 137 4.26 -13.18 -16.49
C THR A 137 3.65 -13.83 -17.74
N GLN A 138 3.38 -15.14 -17.68
CA GLN A 138 2.72 -15.84 -18.79
C GLN A 138 1.24 -15.40 -18.92
N ASN A 139 0.56 -15.13 -17.81
CA ASN A 139 -0.83 -14.66 -17.81
C ASN A 139 -0.99 -13.18 -18.19
N THR A 140 0.03 -12.33 -17.97
CA THR A 140 0.04 -10.91 -18.39
C THR A 140 0.10 -10.71 -19.90
N VAL A 141 0.42 -11.75 -20.67
CA VAL A 141 0.42 -11.70 -22.15
C VAL A 141 -0.97 -11.32 -22.69
N ASP A 142 -2.04 -11.61 -21.93
CA ASP A 142 -3.40 -11.19 -22.24
C ASP A 142 -3.79 -9.89 -21.50
N LYS A 143 -3.15 -8.77 -21.87
CA LYS A 143 -3.57 -7.34 -21.70
C LYS A 143 -4.56 -6.97 -20.57
N ILE A 144 -4.25 -7.24 -19.31
CA ILE A 144 -4.96 -6.65 -18.16
C ILE A 144 -3.97 -5.80 -17.35
N LYS A 145 -4.20 -4.48 -17.27
CA LYS A 145 -3.33 -3.54 -16.52
C LYS A 145 -3.10 -3.95 -15.06
N SER A 146 -4.12 -4.49 -14.39
CA SER A 146 -4.00 -4.95 -13.00
C SER A 146 -3.07 -6.14 -12.82
N ALA A 147 -2.80 -6.92 -13.87
CA ALA A 147 -1.87 -8.04 -13.81
C ALA A 147 -0.40 -7.55 -13.80
N GLU A 148 -0.11 -6.40 -14.42
CA GLU A 148 1.21 -5.77 -14.35
C GLU A 148 1.50 -5.23 -12.95
N ASP A 149 0.51 -4.62 -12.29
CA ASP A 149 0.66 -4.14 -10.91
C ASP A 149 1.00 -5.28 -9.94
N TYR A 150 0.31 -6.42 -10.06
CA TYR A 150 0.61 -7.61 -9.26
C TYR A 150 1.98 -8.20 -9.56
N LEU A 151 2.40 -8.20 -10.82
CA LEU A 151 3.71 -8.66 -11.22
C LEU A 151 4.82 -7.77 -10.64
N ASN A 152 4.60 -6.45 -10.62
CA ASN A 152 5.53 -5.51 -10.01
C ASN A 152 5.64 -5.72 -8.51
N TYR A 153 4.52 -5.92 -7.80
CA TYR A 153 4.56 -6.25 -6.37
C TYR A 153 5.36 -7.53 -6.08
N LEU A 154 5.13 -8.59 -6.86
CA LEU A 154 5.89 -9.84 -6.73
C LEU A 154 7.38 -9.65 -6.98
N ARG A 155 7.76 -8.85 -8.00
CA ARG A 155 9.16 -8.55 -8.32
C ARG A 155 9.83 -7.75 -7.20
N THR A 156 9.16 -6.74 -6.67
CA THR A 156 9.66 -5.95 -5.53
C THR A 156 9.91 -6.84 -4.31
N ASP A 157 8.90 -7.63 -3.94
CA ASP A 157 8.98 -8.53 -2.79
C ASP A 157 10.10 -9.57 -2.97
N PHE A 158 10.26 -10.12 -4.19
CA PHE A 158 11.34 -11.05 -4.53
C PHE A 158 12.73 -10.41 -4.39
N HIS A 159 12.92 -9.19 -4.91
CA HIS A 159 14.20 -8.50 -4.87
C HIS A 159 14.64 -8.21 -3.43
N ILE A 160 13.74 -7.71 -2.60
CA ILE A 160 14.00 -7.39 -1.19
C ILE A 160 14.45 -8.65 -0.45
N LEU A 161 13.71 -9.76 -0.59
CA LEU A 161 14.08 -11.00 0.08
C LEU A 161 15.39 -11.59 -0.46
N GLN A 162 15.67 -11.42 -1.75
CA GLN A 162 16.93 -11.87 -2.32
C GLN A 162 18.12 -11.10 -1.73
N GLU A 163 18.02 -9.78 -1.58
CA GLU A 163 19.03 -8.97 -0.90
C GLU A 163 19.22 -9.37 0.56
N GLU A 164 18.13 -9.59 1.29
CA GLU A 164 18.18 -10.06 2.69
C GLU A 164 18.87 -11.42 2.81
N SER A 165 18.61 -12.34 1.87
CA SER A 165 19.26 -13.66 1.83
C SER A 165 20.76 -13.61 1.54
N LEU A 166 21.22 -12.56 0.84
CA LEU A 166 22.63 -12.35 0.55
C LEU A 166 23.35 -11.74 1.76
N LYS A 167 22.69 -10.80 2.46
CA LYS A 167 23.22 -10.19 3.68
C LYS A 167 23.39 -11.22 4.80
N SER A 168 22.43 -12.14 4.98
CA SER A 168 22.50 -13.17 6.02
C SER A 168 23.59 -14.23 5.79
N LYS A 169 24.09 -14.38 4.56
CA LYS A 169 25.20 -15.32 4.23
C LYS A 169 26.59 -14.74 4.49
N HIS A 170 26.68 -13.44 4.78
CA HIS A 170 27.95 -12.73 5.03
C HIS A 170 28.14 -12.33 6.50
N THR A 171 27.29 -12.82 7.40
CA THR A 171 27.41 -12.64 8.86
C THR A 171 27.66 -13.98 9.52
#